data_AF-A0A1G7MU08-F1
#
_entry.id   AF-A0A1G7MU08-F1
#
_cell.length_a   1.000
_cell.length_b   1.000
_cell.length_c   1.000
_cell.angle_alpha   90.00
_cell.angle_beta   90.00
_cell.angle_gamma   90.00
#
_symmetry.space_group_name_H-M   'P 1'
#
loop_
_entity.id
_entity.type
_entity.pdbx_description
1 polymer ?
#
loop_
_entity_poly.entity_id
_entity_poly.type
_entity_poly.pdbx_seq_one_letter_code
_entity_poly.pdbx_strand_id
1 'polypeptide(L)'
;MLYLDGGERLGVPNLYLVENQDEQRLAFTNTYTDVAHSVIDFCSANVEEMLIGLRSRNVTMNGVSGFFDSDGNSLAVCSAVHYGQVK
;
A
#
# COMPACT_ATOMS: atom_id res chain seq x y z
N MET A 1 -8.79 7.02 12.12
CA MET A 1 -9.05 6.28 10.87
C MET A 1 -10.30 6.86 10.22
N LEU A 2 -10.15 7.56 9.09
CA LEU A 2 -11.29 7.98 8.26
C LEU A 2 -11.59 6.83 7.31
N TYR A 3 -12.84 6.35 7.30
CA TYR A 3 -13.31 5.29 6.42
C TYR A 3 -14.22 5.91 5.36
N LEU A 4 -13.83 5.78 4.09
CA LEU A 4 -14.70 6.10 2.95
C LEU A 4 -15.28 4.78 2.44
N ASP A 5 -16.50 4.48 2.86
CA ASP A 5 -17.26 3.34 2.37
C ASP A 5 -17.77 3.63 0.95
N GLY A 6 -17.30 2.88 -0.05
CA GLY A 6 -17.92 2.91 -1.37
C GLY A 6 -19.05 1.88 -1.54
N GLY A 7 -19.47 1.23 -0.45
CA GLY A 7 -20.57 0.27 -0.35
C GLY A 7 -20.14 -1.20 -0.46
N GLU A 8 -21.05 -2.12 -0.13
CA GLU A 8 -20.87 -3.58 -0.25
C GLU A 8 -20.84 -4.06 -1.72
N ARG A 9 -19.82 -3.67 -2.46
CA ARG A 9 -19.56 -4.16 -3.81
C ARG A 9 -18.13 -4.66 -3.93
N LEU A 10 -18.00 -5.88 -4.45
CA LEU A 10 -16.71 -6.42 -4.88
C LEU A 10 -16.07 -5.45 -5.89
N GLY A 11 -14.84 -5.00 -5.59
CA GLY A 11 -14.06 -4.12 -6.47
C GLY A 11 -14.17 -2.61 -6.19
N VAL A 12 -14.78 -2.20 -5.08
CA VAL A 12 -14.77 -0.79 -4.64
C VAL A 12 -13.38 -0.40 -4.13
N PRO A 13 -12.79 0.74 -4.59
CA PRO A 13 -11.53 1.23 -4.07
C PRO A 13 -11.70 1.68 -2.60
N ASN A 14 -10.92 1.07 -1.70
CA ASN A 14 -10.87 1.47 -0.30
C ASN A 14 -9.69 2.41 -0.10
N LEU A 15 -9.92 3.55 0.57
CA LEU A 15 -8.86 4.45 1.01
C LEU A 15 -8.67 4.29 2.52
N TYR A 16 -7.46 3.90 2.93
CA TYR A 16 -7.09 3.81 4.33
C TYR A 16 -6.18 4.96 4.69
N LEU A 17 -6.64 5.80 5.62
CA LEU A 17 -5.83 6.86 6.21
C LEU A 17 -5.38 6.42 7.60
N VAL A 18 -4.09 6.18 7.74
CA VAL A 18 -3.42 5.94 9.02
C VAL A 18 -2.92 7.26 9.58
N GLU A 19 -3.15 7.46 10.86
CA GLU A 19 -2.49 8.54 11.60
C GLU A 19 -1.03 8.16 11.78
N ASN A 20 -0.12 9.06 11.46
CA ASN A 20 1.31 8.87 11.66
C ASN A 20 1.89 10.12 12.37
N GLN A 21 3.02 9.94 13.05
CA GLN A 21 3.77 11.02 13.71
C GLN A 21 4.96 11.52 12.89
N ASP A 22 5.19 10.94 11.72
CA ASP A 22 6.22 11.35 10.78
C ASP A 22 5.81 12.65 10.08
N GLU A 23 6.70 13.64 10.09
CA GLU A 23 6.47 14.91 9.43
C GLU A 23 6.73 14.82 7.91
N GLN A 24 7.42 13.76 7.45
CA GLN A 24 7.69 13.53 6.04
C GLN A 24 6.49 12.87 5.36
N ARG A 25 5.75 13.65 4.56
CA ARG A 25 4.65 13.12 3.73
C ARG A 25 5.23 12.48 2.47
N LEU A 26 4.98 11.18 2.28
CA LEU A 26 5.28 10.48 1.03
C LEU A 26 4.40 11.01 -0.11
N ALA A 27 4.97 11.88 -0.94
CA ALA A 27 4.36 12.38 -2.15
C ALA A 27 5.39 12.43 -3.28
N PHE A 28 4.94 12.15 -4.51
CA PHE A 28 5.75 12.23 -5.72
C PHE A 28 4.94 12.88 -6.84
N THR A 29 5.59 13.68 -7.69
CA THR A 29 4.96 14.29 -8.85
C THR A 29 5.17 13.42 -10.08
N ASN A 30 4.08 13.04 -10.75
CA ASN A 30 4.15 12.37 -12.04
C ASN A 30 4.56 13.39 -13.12
N THR A 31 5.78 13.26 -13.64
CA THR A 31 6.36 14.21 -14.60
C THR A 31 5.66 14.27 -15.95
N TYR A 32 4.83 13.28 -16.30
CA TYR A 32 4.04 13.28 -17.54
C TYR A 32 2.73 14.06 -17.40
N THR A 33 2.14 14.10 -16.21
CA THR A 33 0.82 14.73 -15.97
C THR A 33 0.86 15.95 -15.04
N ASP A 34 2.00 16.19 -14.38
CA ASP A 34 2.21 17.19 -13.32
C ASP A 34 1.31 17.01 -12.09
N VAL A 35 0.71 15.81 -11.94
CA VAL A 35 -0.15 15.47 -10.80
C VAL A 35 0.71 14.95 -9.65
N ALA A 36 0.50 15.48 -8.44
CA ALA A 36 1.07 14.95 -7.22
C ALA A 36 0.28 13.73 -6.73
N HIS A 37 0.98 12.62 -6.53
CA HIS A 37 0.46 11.38 -5.99
C HIS A 37 1.08 11.09 -4.62
N SER A 38 0.41 10.29 -3.80
CA SER A 38 0.96 9.74 -2.56
C SER A 38 1.10 8.23 -2.67
N VAL A 39 2.06 7.65 -1.94
CA VAL A 39 2.22 6.19 -1.88
C VAL A 39 1.02 5.56 -1.18
N ILE A 40 0.44 4.54 -1.82
CA ILE A 40 -0.62 3.69 -1.29
C ILE A 40 0.02 2.33 -1.02
N ASP A 41 -0.05 1.86 0.22
CA ASP A 41 0.42 0.51 0.54
C ASP A 41 -0.38 -0.54 -0.24
N PHE A 42 0.31 -1.58 -0.68
CA PHE A 42 -0.30 -2.69 -1.42
C PHE A 42 -1.11 -3.56 -0.47
N CYS A 43 -2.41 -3.58 -0.68
CA CYS A 43 -3.31 -4.46 0.06
C CYS A 43 -3.27 -5.87 -0.54
N SER A 44 -2.93 -6.87 0.27
CA SER A 44 -2.97 -8.29 -0.12
C SER A 44 -3.84 -9.11 0.82
N ALA A 45 -4.63 -10.03 0.26
CA ALA A 45 -5.35 -11.04 1.03
C ALA A 45 -4.41 -12.09 1.66
N ASN A 46 -3.21 -12.26 1.08
CA ASN A 46 -2.16 -13.11 1.61
C ASN A 46 -0.83 -12.34 1.63
N VAL A 47 -0.60 -11.60 2.72
CA VAL A 47 0.60 -10.77 2.91
C VAL A 47 1.87 -11.62 2.89
N GLU A 48 1.85 -12.79 3.52
CA GLU A 48 3.02 -13.64 3.67
C GLU A 48 3.52 -14.16 2.31
N GLU A 49 2.62 -14.70 1.49
CA GLU A 49 2.95 -15.20 0.15
C GLU A 49 3.49 -14.09 -0.75
N MET A 50 2.90 -12.89 -0.69
CA MET A 50 3.39 -11.75 -1.47
C MET A 50 4.81 -11.35 -1.03
N LEU A 51 5.07 -11.28 0.28
CA LEU A 51 6.39 -10.95 0.81
C LEU A 51 7.44 -12.02 0.46
N ILE A 52 7.08 -13.31 0.49
CA ILE A 52 7.93 -14.40 0.00
C ILE A 52 8.28 -14.18 -1.48
N GLY A 53 7.28 -13.84 -2.30
CA GLY A 53 7.46 -13.52 -3.71
C GLY A 53 8.40 -12.33 -3.94
N LEU A 54 8.29 -11.26 -3.16
CA LEU A 54 9.20 -10.10 -3.25
C LEU A 54 10.63 -10.47 -2.88
N ARG A 55 10.81 -11.20 -1.76
CA ARG A 55 12.13 -11.66 -1.30
C ARG A 55 12.79 -12.60 -2.32
N SER A 56 12.01 -13.51 -2.93
CA SER A 56 12.53 -14.43 -3.95
C SER A 56 13.06 -13.73 -5.20
N ARG A 57 12.60 -12.49 -5.46
CA ARG A 57 13.04 -11.65 -6.57
C ARG A 57 14.18 -10.70 -6.19
N ASN A 58 14.75 -10.85 -5.00
CA ASN A 58 15.81 -9.98 -4.45
C ASN A 58 15.42 -8.50 -4.34
N VAL A 59 14.14 -8.22 -4.10
CA VAL A 59 13.69 -6.86 -3.78
C VAL A 59 14.32 -6.42 -2.45
N THR A 60 14.79 -5.19 -2.36
CA THR A 60 15.36 -4.63 -1.13
C THR A 60 14.24 -4.35 -0.13
N MET A 61 14.25 -5.07 0.99
CA MET A 61 13.28 -4.91 2.07
C MET A 61 13.72 -3.81 3.04
N ASN A 62 12.79 -3.03 3.59
CA ASN A 62 13.05 -1.96 4.56
C ASN A 62 12.25 -2.12 5.86
N GLY A 63 11.91 -3.36 6.19
CA GLY A 63 11.19 -3.74 7.38
C GLY A 63 10.59 -5.13 7.23
N VAL A 64 9.57 -5.42 8.04
CA VAL A 64 8.86 -6.70 7.98
C VAL A 64 8.01 -6.81 6.72
N SER A 65 7.28 -5.73 6.40
CA SER A 65 6.33 -5.64 5.28
C SER A 65 6.72 -4.60 4.22
N GLY A 66 7.75 -3.80 4.49
CA GLY A 66 8.17 -2.72 3.62
C GLY A 66 9.29 -3.12 2.65
N PHE A 67 9.31 -2.50 1.48
CA PHE A 67 10.27 -2.72 0.41
C PHE A 67 10.48 -1.46 -0.44
N PHE A 68 11.59 -1.42 -1.17
CA PHE A 68 11.86 -0.35 -2.14
C PHE A 68 11.50 -0.80 -3.57
N ASP A 69 10.92 0.11 -4.34
CA ASP A 69 10.86 -0.05 -5.80
C ASP A 69 12.21 0.28 -6.47
N SER A 70 12.26 0.21 -7.80
CA SER A 70 13.47 0.52 -8.57
C SER A 70 13.91 1.97 -8.49
N ASP A 71 13.00 2.88 -8.13
CA ASP A 71 13.26 4.32 -8.04
C ASP A 71 13.60 4.75 -6.60
N GLY A 72 13.62 3.80 -5.66
CA GLY A 72 13.95 4.03 -4.25
C GLY A 72 12.77 4.47 -3.40
N ASN A 73 11.54 4.43 -3.92
CA ASN A 73 10.35 4.74 -3.13
C ASN A 73 10.10 3.63 -2.12
N SER A 74 9.82 4.02 -0.88
CA SER A 74 9.41 3.09 0.17
C SER A 74 7.94 2.74 0.01
N LEU A 75 7.65 1.44 -0.14
CA LEU A 75 6.33 0.86 -0.28
C LEU A 75 6.13 -0.19 0.83
N ALA A 76 4.90 -0.53 1.18
CA ALA A 76 4.64 -1.68 2.05
C ALA A 76 3.50 -2.56 1.53
N VAL A 77 3.50 -3.82 1.96
CA VAL A 77 2.38 -4.75 1.79
C VAL A 77 1.61 -4.84 3.10
N CYS A 78 0.32 -4.59 3.08
CA CYS A 78 -0.53 -4.69 4.27
C CYS A 78 -1.74 -5.60 4.01
N SER A 79 -2.30 -6.13 5.10
CA SER A 79 -3.62 -6.76 5.04
C SER A 79 -4.66 -5.67 5.15
N ALA A 80 -5.56 -5.60 4.17
CA ALA A 80 -6.73 -4.72 4.22
C ALA A 80 -8.03 -5.51 4.17
N VAL A 81 -7.98 -6.81 4.41
CA VAL A 81 -9.17 -7.66 4.46
C VAL A 81 -9.92 -7.37 5.76
N HIS A 82 -11.04 -6.66 5.63
CA HIS A 82 -11.99 -6.48 6.73
C HIS A 82 -13.04 -7.60 6.74
N TYR A 83 -13.60 -7.85 7.92
CA TYR A 83 -14.71 -8.77 8.12
C TYR A 83 -15.84 -8.45 7.12
N GLY A 84 -16.20 -9.41 6.26
CA GLY A 84 -17.23 -9.27 5.22
C GLY A 84 -16.71 -9.04 3.78
N GLN A 85 -15.42 -8.78 3.57
CA GLN A 85 -14.85 -8.59 2.22
C GLN A 85 -14.41 -9.89 1.53
N VAL A 86 -14.22 -10.97 2.28
CA VAL A 86 -13.98 -12.33 1.77
C VAL A 86 -15.02 -13.27 2.37
N LYS A 87 -15.47 -14.22 1.54
CA LYS A 87 -16.50 -15.21 1.88
C LYS A 87 -16.05 -16.20 2.94
#